data_AF-A0A6J1WTE4-F1
#
_entry.id   AF-A0A6J1WTE4-F1
#
_cell.length_a   1.000
_cell.length_b   1.000
_cell.length_c   1.000
_cell.angle_alpha   90.00
_cell.angle_beta   90.00
_cell.angle_gamma   90.00
#
_symmetry.space_group_name_H-M   'P 1'
#
loop_
_entity.id
_entity.type
_entity.pdbx_description
1 polymer ?
#
loop_
_entity_poly.entity_id
_entity_poly.type
_entity_poly.pdbx_seq_one_letter_code
_entity_poly.pdbx_strand_id
1 'polypeptide(L)'
;MGGSQSTRKISVDNENAIQVSQEALDRIQAQLNARQAEQPQASPPPNYPPPPFYDSQKRQNENAAEEAYWARRIDNLKRAHEKINANMVIEYQKTLKEANDLFELAQKDKITSKLPPCQDEKAKVLECYSANADKSLLCSVLVNQFNDCVCKSRVAAVSATS
;
A
#
# COMPACT_ATOMS: atom_id res chain seq x y z
N MET A 1 30.34 50.40 -17.68
CA MET A 1 31.06 49.75 -16.55
C MET A 1 30.00 49.00 -15.74
N GLY A 2 29.54 47.78 -16.07
CA GLY A 2 30.25 46.57 -16.48
C GLY A 2 30.45 45.65 -15.27
N GLY A 3 29.37 45.13 -14.65
CA GLY A 3 29.44 44.30 -13.44
C GLY A 3 28.76 42.94 -13.64
N SER A 4 29.57 41.90 -13.83
CA SER A 4 29.17 40.50 -14.00
C SER A 4 28.34 39.97 -12.83
N GLN A 5 27.09 39.60 -13.08
CA GLN A 5 26.30 38.78 -12.16
C GLN A 5 26.57 37.30 -12.48
N SER A 6 27.47 36.69 -11.70
CA SER A 6 27.75 35.25 -11.75
C SER A 6 26.55 34.48 -11.19
N THR A 7 25.82 33.78 -12.05
CA THR A 7 24.73 32.88 -11.64
C THR A 7 25.35 31.66 -10.96
N ARG A 8 25.39 31.66 -9.62
CA ARG A 8 25.84 30.49 -8.84
C ARG A 8 24.88 29.33 -9.11
N LYS A 9 25.40 28.20 -9.59
CA LYS A 9 24.64 26.96 -9.71
C LYS A 9 24.31 26.45 -8.31
N ILE A 10 23.04 26.48 -7.94
CA ILE A 10 22.54 25.86 -6.71
C ILE A 10 22.32 24.38 -7.03
N SER A 11 23.16 23.50 -6.51
CA SER A 11 22.89 22.06 -6.47
C SER A 11 22.10 21.77 -5.19
N VAL A 12 20.86 21.31 -5.36
CA VAL A 12 20.05 20.79 -4.26
C VAL A 12 20.32 19.30 -4.17
N ASP A 13 21.07 18.88 -3.15
CA ASP A 13 21.16 17.46 -2.79
C ASP A 13 19.83 17.06 -2.14
N ASN A 14 19.07 16.21 -2.83
CA ASN A 14 17.81 15.66 -2.33
C ASN A 14 18.02 14.18 -2.01
N GLU A 15 18.18 13.86 -0.72
CA GLU A 15 18.50 12.50 -0.26
C GLU A 15 17.31 11.52 -0.36
N ASN A 16 16.13 12.02 -0.74
CA ASN A 16 14.93 11.25 -1.09
C ASN A 16 14.57 11.41 -2.59
N ALA A 17 15.56 11.31 -3.48
CA ALA A 17 15.35 11.48 -4.91
C ALA A 17 14.36 10.43 -5.47
N ILE A 18 13.29 10.92 -6.11
CA ILE A 18 12.39 10.10 -6.92
C ILE A 18 13.25 9.41 -7.98
N GLN A 19 13.34 8.08 -7.94
CA GLN A 19 14.08 7.32 -8.95
C GLN A 19 13.31 7.38 -10.27
N VAL A 20 13.77 8.22 -11.18
CA VAL A 20 13.20 8.35 -12.53
C VAL A 20 13.88 7.32 -13.43
N SER A 21 13.10 6.57 -14.21
CA SER A 21 13.66 5.60 -15.17
C SER A 21 14.43 6.32 -16.29
N GLN A 22 15.47 5.67 -16.81
CA GLN A 22 16.31 6.23 -17.88
C GLN A 22 15.48 6.68 -19.10
N GLU A 23 14.43 5.93 -19.42
CA GLU A 23 13.50 6.24 -20.51
C GLU A 23 12.70 7.54 -20.29
N ALA A 24 12.44 7.93 -19.04
CA ALA A 24 11.79 9.19 -18.74
C ALA A 24 12.77 10.37 -18.85
N LEU A 25 14.06 10.16 -18.51
CA LEU A 25 15.11 11.15 -18.74
C LEU A 25 15.32 11.41 -20.22
N ASP A 26 15.39 10.36 -21.05
CA ASP A 26 15.58 10.50 -22.49
C ASP A 26 14.42 11.26 -23.17
N ARG A 27 13.18 11.03 -22.71
CA ARG A 27 12.00 11.77 -23.19
C ARG A 27 12.04 13.25 -22.83
N ILE A 28 12.47 13.57 -21.62
CA ILE A 28 12.63 14.97 -21.17
C ILE A 28 13.71 15.66 -22.00
N GLN A 29 14.85 14.99 -22.19
CA GLN A 29 15.97 15.53 -22.97
C GLN A 29 15.56 15.77 -24.43
N ALA A 30 14.84 14.83 -25.05
CA ALA A 30 14.33 14.96 -26.41
C ALA A 30 13.35 16.14 -26.56
N GLN A 31 12.47 16.36 -25.58
CA GLN A 31 11.55 17.51 -25.59
C GLN A 31 12.27 18.85 -25.41
N LEU A 32 13.31 18.90 -24.57
CA LEU A 32 14.12 20.11 -24.40
C LEU A 32 14.88 20.46 -25.68
N ASN A 33 15.46 19.46 -26.34
CA ASN A 33 16.17 19.65 -27.60
C ASN A 33 15.22 20.06 -28.74
N ALA A 34 14.04 19.44 -28.83
CA ALA A 34 13.01 19.83 -29.80
C ALA A 34 12.56 21.28 -29.61
N ARG A 35 12.38 21.72 -28.36
CA ARG A 35 12.03 23.12 -28.04
C ARG A 35 13.13 24.13 -28.34
N GLN A 36 14.39 23.70 -28.34
CA GLN A 36 15.51 24.56 -28.77
C GLN A 36 15.60 24.64 -30.30
N ALA A 37 15.21 23.59 -31.02
CA ALA A 37 15.25 23.56 -32.48
C ALA A 37 14.11 24.37 -33.15
N GLU A 38 13.00 24.60 -32.45
CA GLU A 38 11.87 25.41 -32.95
C GLU A 38 11.92 26.90 -32.54
N GLN A 39 13.02 27.42 -31.99
CA GLN A 39 13.14 28.86 -31.75
C GLN A 39 13.21 29.65 -33.07
N PRO A 40 12.24 30.54 -33.38
CA PRO A 40 12.42 31.54 -34.43
C PRO A 40 13.60 32.43 -34.06
N GLN A 41 14.44 32.79 -35.03
CA GLN A 41 15.54 33.76 -34.83
C GLN A 41 15.01 34.99 -34.10
N ALA A 42 15.58 35.27 -32.93
CA ALA A 42 15.18 36.39 -32.09
C ALA A 42 15.46 37.73 -32.80
N SER A 43 14.41 38.41 -33.24
CA SER A 43 14.45 39.86 -33.46
C SER A 43 14.79 40.58 -32.15
N PRO A 44 15.54 41.70 -32.16
CA PRO A 44 15.87 42.44 -30.94
C PRO A 44 14.58 42.79 -30.18
N PRO A 45 14.58 42.68 -28.82
CA PRO A 45 13.37 42.93 -28.05
C PRO A 45 12.91 44.38 -28.25
N PRO A 46 11.60 44.63 -28.44
CA PRO A 46 11.09 45.99 -28.41
C PRO A 46 11.42 46.62 -27.05
N ASN A 47 11.97 47.83 -27.07
CA ASN A 47 12.27 48.59 -25.87
C ASN A 47 10.95 49.10 -25.26
N TYR A 48 10.31 48.29 -24.41
CA TYR A 48 9.12 48.70 -23.67
C TYR A 48 9.52 49.57 -22.48
N PRO A 49 8.84 50.69 -22.23
CA PRO A 49 9.02 51.44 -20.99
C PRO A 49 8.68 50.53 -19.79
N PRO A 50 9.42 50.63 -18.66
CA PRO A 50 9.14 49.83 -17.50
C PRO A 50 7.70 50.09 -17.04
N PRO A 51 6.92 49.03 -16.72
CA PRO A 51 5.54 49.19 -16.27
C PRO A 51 5.50 50.06 -15.01
N PRO A 52 4.44 50.87 -14.83
CA PRO A 52 4.33 51.78 -13.71
C PRO A 52 4.39 50.99 -12.37
N PHE A 53 5.06 51.56 -11.37
CA PHE A 53 5.37 50.91 -10.08
C PHE A 53 4.13 50.34 -9.34
N TYR A 54 2.95 50.89 -9.63
CA TYR A 54 1.66 50.43 -9.12
C TYR A 54 1.30 49.02 -9.63
N ASP A 55 1.61 48.71 -10.90
CA ASP A 55 1.36 47.39 -11.49
C ASP A 55 2.30 46.33 -10.91
N SER A 56 3.54 46.70 -10.54
CA SER A 56 4.44 45.77 -9.85
C SER A 56 3.99 45.44 -8.42
N GLN A 57 3.49 46.42 -7.67
CA GLN A 57 3.03 46.20 -6.31
C GLN A 57 1.72 45.38 -6.28
N LYS A 58 0.81 45.65 -7.22
CA LYS A 58 -0.41 44.85 -7.39
C LYS A 58 -0.09 43.40 -7.73
N ARG A 59 0.82 43.16 -8.67
CA ARG A 59 1.29 41.79 -9.01
C ARG A 59 1.97 41.08 -7.84
N GLN A 60 2.78 41.78 -7.05
CA GLN A 60 3.39 41.19 -5.85
C GLN A 60 2.34 40.75 -4.82
N ASN A 61 1.31 41.57 -4.60
CA ASN A 61 0.23 41.22 -3.69
C ASN A 61 -0.62 40.04 -4.21
N GLU A 62 -0.89 40.00 -5.51
CA GLU A 62 -1.59 38.88 -6.16
C GLU A 62 -0.77 37.58 -6.03
N ASN A 63 0.52 37.62 -6.33
CA ASN A 63 1.42 36.47 -6.17
C ASN A 63 1.49 36.00 -4.70
N ALA A 64 1.59 36.92 -3.74
CA ALA A 64 1.62 36.57 -2.32
C ALA A 64 0.30 35.92 -1.86
N ALA A 65 -0.84 36.35 -2.41
CA ALA A 65 -2.14 35.74 -2.13
C ALA A 65 -2.23 34.32 -2.73
N GLU A 66 -1.71 34.12 -3.94
CA GLU A 66 -1.63 32.79 -4.56
C GLU A 66 -0.69 31.85 -3.80
N GLU A 67 0.49 32.33 -3.40
CA GLU A 67 1.42 31.56 -2.56
C GLU A 67 0.78 31.15 -1.23
N ALA A 68 0.06 32.07 -0.58
CA ALA A 68 -0.66 31.77 0.66
C ALA A 68 -1.78 30.74 0.45
N TYR A 69 -2.49 30.80 -0.69
CA TYR A 69 -3.50 29.81 -1.04
C TYR A 69 -2.88 28.41 -1.22
N TRP A 70 -1.81 28.30 -2.01
CA TRP A 70 -1.15 27.02 -2.26
C TRP A 70 -0.49 26.46 -1.01
N ALA A 71 0.13 27.31 -0.19
CA ALA A 71 0.69 26.91 1.10
C ALA A 71 -0.37 26.29 2.02
N ARG A 72 -1.54 26.95 2.15
CA ARG A 72 -2.68 26.42 2.93
C ARG A 72 -3.21 25.11 2.36
N ARG A 73 -3.32 25.02 1.04
CA ARG A 73 -3.82 23.80 0.37
C ARG A 73 -2.87 22.62 0.59
N ILE A 74 -1.56 22.83 0.43
CA ILE A 74 -0.54 21.79 0.65
C ILE A 74 -0.54 21.36 2.11
N ASP A 75 -0.62 22.30 3.04
CA ASP A 75 -0.68 22.02 4.46
C ASP A 75 -1.93 21.20 4.84
N ASN A 76 -3.10 21.56 4.31
CA ASN A 76 -4.32 20.78 4.50
C ASN A 76 -4.20 19.34 3.96
N LEU A 77 -3.58 19.17 2.79
CA LEU A 77 -3.33 17.86 2.21
C LEU A 77 -2.37 17.02 3.07
N LYS A 78 -1.30 17.64 3.59
CA LYS A 78 -0.36 16.98 4.52
C LYS A 78 -1.06 16.51 5.78
N ARG A 79 -1.83 17.38 6.45
CA ARG A 79 -2.59 17.02 7.65
C ARG A 79 -3.59 15.89 7.38
N ALA A 80 -4.28 15.93 6.24
CA ALA A 80 -5.22 14.88 5.86
C ALA A 80 -4.51 13.53 5.65
N HIS A 81 -3.37 13.55 4.95
CA HIS A 81 -2.55 12.36 4.74
C HIS A 81 -1.99 11.80 6.06
N GLU A 82 -1.46 12.65 6.92
CA GLU A 82 -0.97 12.27 8.26
C GLU A 82 -2.06 11.60 9.09
N LYS A 83 -3.28 12.15 9.06
CA LYS A 83 -4.44 11.56 9.74
C LYS A 83 -4.78 10.16 9.21
N ILE A 84 -4.79 9.97 7.89
CA ILE A 84 -5.04 8.66 7.27
C ILE A 84 -3.96 7.66 7.68
N ASN A 85 -2.69 8.07 7.60
CA ASN A 85 -1.56 7.22 7.95
C ASN A 85 -1.58 6.83 9.43
N ALA A 86 -1.90 7.76 10.32
CA ALA A 86 -2.04 7.48 11.75
C ALA A 86 -3.15 6.46 12.02
N ASN A 87 -4.32 6.63 11.39
CA ASN A 87 -5.43 5.67 11.52
C ASN A 87 -5.05 4.27 11.00
N MET A 88 -4.34 4.21 9.87
CA MET A 88 -3.87 2.94 9.31
C MET A 88 -2.95 2.19 10.28
N VAL A 89 -2.02 2.88 10.94
CA VAL A 89 -1.12 2.27 11.94
C VAL A 89 -1.92 1.74 13.13
N ILE A 90 -2.94 2.48 13.59
CA ILE A 90 -3.81 2.05 14.70
C ILE A 90 -4.57 0.78 14.32
N GLU A 91 -5.23 0.75 13.15
CA GLU A 91 -5.99 -0.43 12.72
C GLU A 91 -5.07 -1.64 12.46
N TYR A 92 -3.87 -1.42 11.94
CA TYR A 92 -2.86 -2.48 11.80
C TYR A 92 -2.45 -3.07 13.17
N GLN A 93 -2.14 -2.23 14.15
CA GLN A 93 -1.77 -2.71 15.48
C GLN A 93 -2.93 -3.41 16.19
N LYS A 94 -4.14 -2.88 16.03
CA LYS A 94 -5.36 -3.47 16.56
C LYS A 94 -5.61 -4.87 15.97
N THR A 95 -5.56 -5.00 14.65
CA THR A 95 -5.77 -6.29 13.97
C THR A 95 -4.68 -7.31 14.32
N LEU A 96 -3.42 -6.88 14.48
CA LEU A 96 -2.36 -7.76 14.98
C LEU A 96 -2.64 -8.25 16.40
N LYS A 97 -3.11 -7.35 17.28
CA LYS A 97 -3.46 -7.72 18.65
C LYS A 97 -4.62 -8.70 18.68
N GLU A 98 -5.70 -8.42 17.96
CA GLU A 98 -6.87 -9.31 17.87
C GLU A 98 -6.48 -10.68 17.31
N ALA A 99 -5.64 -10.74 16.28
CA ALA A 99 -5.14 -12.01 15.74
C ALA A 99 -4.32 -12.79 16.78
N ASN A 100 -3.39 -12.12 17.47
CA ASN A 100 -2.60 -12.75 18.53
C ASN A 100 -3.47 -13.24 19.69
N ASP A 101 -4.47 -12.47 20.10
CA ASP A 101 -5.42 -12.86 21.16
C ASP A 101 -6.21 -14.12 20.73
N LEU A 102 -6.63 -14.21 19.47
CA LEU A 102 -7.28 -15.42 18.93
C LEU A 102 -6.33 -16.63 18.92
N PHE A 103 -5.06 -16.45 18.57
CA PHE A 103 -4.06 -17.51 18.64
C PHE A 103 -3.81 -17.96 20.07
N GLU A 104 -3.72 -17.02 21.01
CA GLU A 104 -3.58 -17.33 22.43
C GLU A 104 -4.80 -18.09 22.96
N LEU A 105 -6.01 -17.70 22.57
CA LEU A 105 -7.24 -18.43 22.92
C LEU A 105 -7.21 -19.85 22.35
N ALA A 106 -6.84 -20.02 21.08
CA ALA A 106 -6.71 -21.35 20.47
C ALA A 106 -5.66 -22.23 21.18
N GLN A 107 -4.58 -21.63 21.69
CA GLN A 107 -3.58 -22.33 22.51
C GLN A 107 -4.09 -22.64 23.93
N LYS A 108 -4.72 -21.66 24.60
CA LYS A 108 -5.24 -21.75 25.98
C LYS A 108 -6.43 -22.71 26.09
N ASP A 109 -7.30 -22.74 25.08
CA ASP A 109 -8.39 -23.71 24.96
C ASP A 109 -7.90 -25.15 24.77
N LYS A 110 -6.58 -25.37 24.74
CA LYS A 110 -5.94 -26.67 24.67
C LYS A 110 -6.66 -27.53 23.63
N ILE A 111 -6.27 -27.33 22.37
CA ILE A 111 -6.23 -28.42 21.39
C ILE A 111 -5.56 -29.68 22.01
N THR A 112 -4.74 -29.52 23.07
CA THR A 112 -4.19 -30.57 23.94
C THR A 112 -5.21 -31.38 24.77
N SER A 113 -6.44 -30.90 25.04
CA SER A 113 -7.39 -31.62 25.92
C SER A 113 -8.51 -32.37 25.19
N LYS A 114 -8.74 -32.07 23.91
CA LYS A 114 -9.71 -32.79 23.08
C LYS A 114 -8.95 -33.46 21.94
N LEU A 115 -8.80 -34.79 22.01
CA LEU A 115 -8.37 -35.59 20.87
C LEU A 115 -9.13 -35.12 19.61
N PRO A 116 -8.48 -35.06 18.44
CA PRO A 116 -9.19 -34.70 17.22
C PRO A 116 -10.42 -35.61 17.07
N PRO A 117 -11.58 -35.07 16.68
CA PRO A 117 -12.81 -35.86 16.64
C PRO A 117 -12.63 -37.11 15.76
N CYS A 118 -13.36 -38.17 16.10
CA CYS A 118 -13.43 -39.40 15.30
C CYS A 118 -12.13 -40.22 15.21
N GLN A 119 -11.31 -40.24 16.28
CA GLN A 119 -10.09 -41.08 16.28
C GLN A 119 -10.42 -42.57 16.18
N ASP A 120 -11.51 -43.02 16.78
CA ASP A 120 -11.89 -44.45 16.81
C ASP A 120 -12.32 -44.92 15.42
N GLU A 121 -13.15 -44.14 14.73
CA GLU A 121 -13.57 -44.43 13.35
C GLU A 121 -12.39 -44.36 12.38
N LYS A 122 -11.48 -43.39 12.58
CA LYS A 122 -10.23 -43.29 11.81
C LYS A 122 -9.38 -44.56 11.97
N ALA A 123 -9.21 -45.06 13.19
CA ALA A 123 -8.44 -46.26 13.45
C ALA A 123 -9.02 -47.48 12.70
N LYS A 124 -10.35 -47.65 12.74
CA LYS A 124 -11.05 -48.73 12.01
C LYS A 124 -10.87 -48.65 10.50
N VAL A 125 -10.91 -47.43 9.93
CA VAL A 125 -10.68 -47.24 8.48
C VAL A 125 -9.26 -47.63 8.10
N LEU A 126 -8.26 -47.19 8.89
CA LEU A 126 -6.85 -47.51 8.65
C LEU A 126 -6.59 -49.02 8.77
N GLU A 127 -7.18 -49.67 9.78
CA GLU A 127 -7.09 -51.12 9.96
C GLU A 127 -7.73 -51.88 8.79
N CYS A 128 -8.88 -51.44 8.30
CA CYS A 128 -9.52 -52.10 7.16
C CYS A 128 -8.67 -51.97 5.88
N TYR A 129 -8.08 -50.80 5.62
CA TYR A 129 -7.22 -50.63 4.46
C TYR A 129 -5.90 -51.39 4.57
N SER A 130 -5.32 -51.48 5.77
CA SER A 130 -4.10 -52.28 5.96
C SER A 130 -4.37 -53.77 5.77
N ALA A 131 -5.56 -54.27 6.11
CA ALA A 131 -5.99 -55.64 5.87
C ALA A 131 -6.45 -55.91 4.42
N ASN A 132 -6.86 -54.87 3.67
CA ASN A 132 -7.49 -54.99 2.34
C ASN A 132 -6.89 -54.02 1.31
N ALA A 133 -5.57 -54.09 1.09
CA ALA A 133 -4.82 -53.13 0.27
C ALA A 133 -5.36 -52.96 -1.17
N ASP A 134 -5.87 -54.02 -1.79
CA ASP A 134 -6.39 -54.05 -3.17
C ASP A 134 -7.93 -54.05 -3.24
N LYS A 135 -8.62 -54.11 -2.09
CA LYS A 135 -10.08 -54.25 -1.98
C LYS A 135 -10.69 -53.14 -1.14
N SER A 136 -10.36 -51.90 -1.49
CA SER A 136 -10.79 -50.68 -0.79
C SER A 136 -12.30 -50.56 -0.62
N LEU A 137 -13.10 -51.11 -1.55
CA LEU A 137 -14.56 -51.09 -1.50
C LEU A 137 -15.14 -51.86 -0.31
N LEU A 138 -14.42 -52.85 0.24
CA LEU A 138 -14.84 -53.56 1.45
C LEU A 138 -14.87 -52.64 2.69
N CYS A 139 -14.06 -51.58 2.67
CA CYS A 139 -13.96 -50.61 3.76
C CYS A 139 -14.96 -49.45 3.63
N SER A 140 -15.80 -49.43 2.59
CA SER A 140 -16.74 -48.33 2.29
C SER A 140 -17.67 -47.99 3.46
N VAL A 141 -18.16 -49.00 4.18
CA VAL A 141 -19.02 -48.81 5.36
C VAL A 141 -18.29 -48.06 6.48
N LEU A 142 -17.03 -48.41 6.75
CA LEU A 142 -16.22 -47.77 7.78
C LEU A 142 -15.84 -46.33 7.39
N VAL A 143 -15.58 -46.09 6.11
CA VAL A 143 -15.33 -44.74 5.60
C VAL A 143 -16.57 -43.85 5.75
N ASN A 144 -17.77 -44.38 5.47
CA ASN A 144 -19.00 -43.62 5.66
C ASN A 144 -19.25 -43.29 7.14
N GLN A 145 -18.99 -44.23 8.05
CA GLN A 145 -19.08 -43.96 9.50
C GLN A 145 -18.10 -42.88 9.95
N PHE A 146 -16.87 -42.90 9.45
CA PHE A 146 -15.90 -41.84 9.70
C PHE A 146 -16.38 -40.48 9.17
N ASN A 147 -16.91 -40.44 7.94
CA ASN A 147 -17.47 -39.21 7.34
C ASN A 147 -18.65 -38.67 8.15
N ASP A 148 -19.56 -39.53 8.59
CA ASP A 148 -20.70 -39.14 9.43
C ASP A 148 -20.25 -38.54 10.76
N CYS A 149 -19.24 -39.14 11.39
CA CYS A 149 -18.67 -38.62 12.61
C CYS A 149 -18.06 -37.22 12.38
N VAL A 150 -17.23 -37.06 11.34
CA VAL A 150 -16.60 -35.76 11.01
C VAL A 150 -17.66 -34.69 10.72
N CYS A 151 -18.70 -35.03 9.97
CA CYS A 151 -19.81 -34.14 9.69
C CYS A 151 -20.52 -33.70 10.97
N LYS A 152 -20.85 -34.63 11.86
CA LYS A 152 -21.49 -34.32 13.16
C LYS A 152 -20.61 -33.45 14.04
N SER A 153 -19.31 -33.74 14.12
CA SER A 153 -18.37 -32.94 14.91
C SER A 153 -18.20 -31.52 14.36
N ARG A 154 -18.16 -31.36 13.03
CA ARG A 154 -18.09 -30.04 12.40
C ARG A 154 -19.35 -29.22 12.68
N VAL A 155 -20.54 -29.82 12.55
CA VAL A 155 -21.81 -29.16 12.89
C VAL A 155 -21.80 -28.76 14.37
N ALA A 156 -21.45 -29.66 15.29
CA ALA A 156 -21.40 -29.37 16.72
C ALA A 156 -20.44 -28.21 17.06
N ALA A 157 -19.27 -28.13 16.42
CA ALA A 157 -18.31 -27.05 16.65
C ALA A 157 -18.83 -25.67 16.21
N VAL A 158 -19.51 -25.61 15.07
CA VAL A 158 -20.11 -24.35 14.55
C VAL A 158 -21.37 -23.97 15.35
N SER A 159 -22.18 -24.94 15.76
CA SER A 159 -23.37 -24.69 16.58
C SER A 159 -23.05 -24.24 18.00
N ALA A 160 -21.94 -24.70 18.58
CA ALA A 160 -21.53 -24.33 19.95
C ALA A 160 -20.95 -22.90 20.05
N THR A 161 -20.70 -22.24 18.92
CA THR A 161 -20.15 -20.88 18.83
C THR A 161 -21.20 -19.82 18.46
N SER A 162 -22.47 -20.22 18.25
CA SER A 162 -23.63 -19.34 18.01
C SER A 162 -24.45 -19.14 19.27
#